data_AF-A0A0V1B8Z5-F1
#
_entry.id   AF-A0A0V1B8Z5-F1
#
_cell.length_a   1.000
_cell.length_b   1.000
_cell.length_c   1.000
_cell.angle_alpha   90.00
_cell.angle_beta   90.00
_cell.angle_gamma   90.00
#
_symmetry.space_group_name_H-M   'P 1'
#
loop_
_entity.id
_entity.type
_entity.pdbx_description
1 polymer ?
#
loop_
_entity_poly.entity_id
_entity_poly.type
_entity_poly.pdbx_seq_one_letter_code
_entity_poly.pdbx_strand_id
1 'polypeptide(L)'
;MDEMCKENRMQINLECSFPTHWRGDWYRNEQPTISINATHFGALGKCAEQRNNRFLLHLNVDRQNCWLCIVIFEKHRNVLLSKETPCGMEGSLEEVCGRLLGDTPLITMFRLNARPEACPISEPINFTYMTYKSVCSTHYSTGVTCASESKLRFFYAACPESYVSDSKVEDIECLGSWNNEGHNYFAGKLLGKSAYSDSENFRCFIYDMKSHGGQLGISADSGCMELTDMENAVIRLDIKIESNPAAQCSFPHWLVHKRGQVDAKKIWQSLTDNVFYKFYINEMVAQDENDFNLSRSLCIETENYGIMDQFVLYSINDCERGYQCMKIYKRNSMIIEIMRGYLAPTAFQACNEHYFSQKRIPFETLINTEQVEQKCPNQGLYRIEGCDEQESVISFGCTEEHKLEIDMKCDEQHSKKYDCLGHWEQGDITYLVLKETTTGQTSCAVYSHNKDNVVNMSTVNRHSCRRTLMSEQENKQYITFRPSGKTLIRINLYKMHISSFS
;
A
#
# COMPACT_ATOMS: atom_id res chain seq x y z
N MET A 1 -4.61 -27.77 60.81
CA MET A 1 -3.81 -28.71 60.02
C MET A 1 -3.91 -28.23 58.59
N ASP A 2 -3.37 -27.03 58.37
CA ASP A 2 -3.47 -26.21 57.16
C ASP A 2 -2.07 -25.64 56.99
N GLU A 3 -1.22 -26.38 56.28
CA GLU A 3 0.05 -25.95 55.68
C GLU A 3 0.71 -27.19 55.08
N MET A 4 0.34 -27.56 53.85
CA MET A 4 1.18 -28.38 52.95
C MET A 4 0.53 -28.52 51.58
N CYS A 5 0.50 -27.41 50.83
CA CYS A 5 0.46 -27.45 49.37
C CYS A 5 1.39 -26.34 48.84
N LYS A 6 2.67 -26.42 49.22
CA LYS A 6 3.75 -25.73 48.50
C LYS A 6 4.23 -26.62 47.37
N GLU A 7 4.28 -26.00 46.20
CA GLU A 7 5.32 -26.19 45.19
C GLU A 7 5.49 -27.60 44.64
N ASN A 8 4.66 -27.92 43.66
CA ASN A 8 5.12 -28.69 42.51
C ASN A 8 4.68 -27.95 41.23
N ARG A 9 5.29 -26.78 40.98
CA ARG A 9 5.33 -26.26 39.61
C ARG A 9 6.27 -27.17 38.84
N MET A 10 5.68 -27.99 37.98
CA MET A 10 6.36 -28.73 36.93
C MET A 10 7.44 -27.85 36.29
N GLN A 11 8.70 -28.22 36.49
CA GLN A 11 9.80 -27.81 35.64
C GLN A 11 9.52 -28.44 34.26
N ILE A 12 8.78 -27.72 33.44
CA ILE A 12 8.80 -27.94 32.00
C ILE A 12 10.23 -27.56 31.62
N ASN A 13 11.04 -28.53 31.19
CA ASN A 13 12.29 -28.28 30.47
C ASN A 13 11.93 -27.51 29.19
N LEU A 14 11.81 -26.19 29.31
CA LEU A 14 11.79 -25.30 28.17
C LEU A 14 13.21 -25.34 27.61
N GLU A 15 13.40 -26.07 26.51
CA GLU A 15 14.61 -25.98 25.73
C GLU A 15 14.94 -24.51 25.46
N CYS A 16 16.22 -24.14 25.57
CA CYS A 16 16.71 -22.79 25.31
C CYS A 16 16.27 -22.34 23.90
N SER A 17 15.53 -21.23 23.81
CA SER A 17 14.96 -20.79 22.55
C SER A 17 14.82 -19.27 22.45
N PHE A 18 15.10 -18.71 21.28
CA PHE A 18 14.91 -17.29 21.03
C PHE A 18 13.44 -16.92 20.81
N PRO A 19 13.02 -15.70 21.20
CA PRO A 19 11.68 -15.18 20.94
C PRO A 19 11.27 -15.31 19.46
N THR A 20 10.01 -15.67 19.23
CA THR A 20 9.47 -15.91 17.88
C THR A 20 9.56 -14.67 16.99
N HIS A 21 9.34 -13.48 17.55
CA HIS A 21 9.40 -12.21 16.84
C HIS A 21 10.82 -11.72 16.56
N TRP A 22 11.86 -12.39 17.06
CA TRP A 22 13.25 -12.13 16.66
C TRP A 22 13.65 -12.94 15.43
N ARG A 23 12.85 -13.93 15.02
CA ARG A 23 13.20 -14.80 13.89
C ARG A 23 13.29 -14.04 12.58
N GLY A 24 14.31 -14.34 11.78
CA GLY A 24 14.59 -13.71 10.49
C GLY A 24 16.01 -13.16 10.41
N ASP A 25 16.25 -12.34 9.39
CA ASP A 25 17.57 -11.82 9.06
C ASP A 25 17.80 -10.41 9.63
N TRP A 26 18.98 -10.22 10.20
CA TRP A 26 19.38 -9.01 10.89
C TRP A 26 20.72 -8.51 10.37
N TYR A 27 20.74 -7.23 10.01
CA TYR A 27 21.97 -6.47 9.86
C TYR A 27 22.58 -6.22 11.25
N ARG A 28 23.92 -6.24 11.31
CA ARG A 28 24.68 -5.96 12.52
C ARG A 28 25.72 -4.91 12.19
N ASN A 29 25.82 -3.86 13.01
CA ASN A 29 26.78 -2.78 12.77
C ASN A 29 28.22 -3.33 12.66
N GLU A 30 28.88 -3.10 11.53
CA GLU A 30 30.27 -3.52 11.24
C GLU A 30 30.54 -5.03 11.39
N GLN A 31 29.49 -5.85 11.30
CA GLN A 31 29.57 -7.31 11.44
C GLN A 31 28.77 -7.99 10.32
N PRO A 32 29.05 -9.28 10.02
CA PRO A 32 28.24 -10.04 9.09
C PRO A 32 26.77 -10.09 9.51
N THR A 33 25.89 -10.11 8.51
CA THR A 33 24.46 -10.33 8.74
C THR A 33 24.21 -11.67 9.42
N ILE A 34 23.11 -11.76 10.17
CA ILE A 34 22.81 -12.94 10.97
C ILE A 34 21.35 -13.34 10.85
N SER A 35 21.11 -14.65 10.73
CA SER A 35 19.76 -15.22 10.70
C SER A 35 19.45 -15.85 12.05
N ILE A 36 18.49 -15.26 12.77
CA ILE A 36 18.02 -15.79 14.06
C ILE A 36 16.88 -16.75 13.78
N ASN A 37 16.95 -17.95 14.35
CA ASN A 37 15.86 -18.92 14.33
C ASN A 37 15.46 -19.31 15.77
N ALA A 38 14.63 -20.35 15.94
CA ALA A 38 14.17 -20.75 17.27
C ALA A 38 15.31 -21.16 18.22
N THR A 39 16.39 -21.76 17.71
CA THR A 39 17.44 -22.40 18.51
C THR A 39 18.84 -21.85 18.27
N HIS A 40 19.07 -21.14 17.16
CA HIS A 40 20.37 -20.60 16.77
C HIS A 40 20.31 -19.09 16.58
N PHE A 41 21.35 -18.41 17.05
CA PHE A 41 21.60 -17.01 16.78
C PHE A 41 22.59 -16.92 15.62
N GLY A 42 22.15 -17.37 14.44
CA GLY A 42 22.94 -17.52 13.22
C GLY A 42 24.33 -18.11 13.45
N ALA A 43 25.37 -17.41 12.98
CA ALA A 43 26.75 -17.86 13.07
C ALA A 43 27.34 -17.84 14.50
N LEU A 44 26.68 -17.21 15.48
CA LEU A 44 27.14 -17.20 16.89
C LEU A 44 26.83 -18.52 17.62
N GLY A 45 25.99 -19.38 17.04
CA GLY A 45 25.77 -20.74 17.54
C GLY A 45 24.38 -20.98 18.14
N LYS A 46 24.26 -22.16 18.78
CA LYS A 46 23.02 -22.70 19.36
C LYS A 46 22.82 -22.21 20.79
N CYS A 47 21.60 -21.85 21.14
CA CYS A 47 21.15 -21.56 22.50
C CYS A 47 21.35 -22.80 23.40
N ALA A 48 22.19 -22.68 24.42
CA ALA A 48 22.43 -23.72 25.42
C ALA A 48 21.70 -23.42 26.73
N GLU A 49 21.79 -22.18 27.21
CA GLU A 49 21.11 -21.70 28.43
C GLU A 49 20.62 -20.27 28.23
N GLN A 50 19.51 -19.90 28.86
CA GLN A 50 18.97 -18.53 28.81
C GLN A 50 18.43 -18.09 30.16
N ARG A 51 18.64 -16.81 30.49
CA ARG A 51 18.06 -16.18 31.68
C ARG A 51 17.79 -14.71 31.38
N ASN A 52 16.52 -14.31 31.48
CA ASN A 52 16.06 -12.96 31.14
C ASN A 52 16.49 -12.57 29.71
N ASN A 53 17.44 -11.64 29.60
CA ASN A 53 17.96 -11.14 28.33
C ASN A 53 19.38 -11.63 28.02
N ARG A 54 19.88 -12.60 28.78
CA ARG A 54 21.20 -13.21 28.63
C ARG A 54 21.04 -14.62 28.04
N PHE A 55 21.87 -14.94 27.06
CA PHE A 55 21.85 -16.22 26.36
C PHE A 55 23.28 -16.75 26.28
N LEU A 56 23.45 -18.01 26.65
CA LEU A 56 24.68 -18.77 26.48
C LEU A 56 24.58 -19.51 25.15
N LEU A 57 25.52 -19.24 24.26
CA LEU A 57 25.58 -19.85 22.95
C LEU A 57 26.75 -20.83 22.88
N HIS A 58 26.50 -21.96 22.24
CA HIS A 58 27.49 -22.98 21.93
C HIS A 58 27.66 -23.08 20.40
N LEU A 59 28.90 -22.99 19.95
CA LEU A 59 29.29 -23.15 18.56
C LEU A 59 30.44 -24.15 18.48
N ASN A 60 30.39 -25.04 17.50
CA ASN A 60 31.50 -25.96 17.20
C ASN A 60 32.18 -25.51 15.91
N VAL A 61 33.37 -24.93 16.02
CA VAL A 61 34.20 -24.47 14.89
C VAL A 61 35.49 -25.28 14.88
N ASP A 62 35.82 -25.92 13.76
CA ASP A 62 37.10 -26.64 13.55
C ASP A 62 37.48 -27.62 14.69
N ARG A 63 36.48 -28.32 15.25
CA ARG A 63 36.63 -29.26 16.40
C ARG A 63 37.00 -28.59 17.72
N GLN A 64 36.84 -27.28 17.85
CA GLN A 64 36.91 -26.55 19.11
C GLN A 64 35.51 -26.14 19.55
N ASN A 65 35.19 -26.43 20.82
CA ASN A 65 33.96 -25.97 21.46
C ASN A 65 34.13 -24.52 21.87
N CYS A 66 33.27 -23.67 21.33
CA CYS A 66 33.22 -22.25 21.63
C CYS A 66 31.97 -21.96 22.46
N TRP A 67 32.17 -21.30 23.60
CA TRP A 67 31.09 -20.82 24.45
C TRP A 67 31.18 -19.30 24.57
N LEU A 68 30.08 -18.63 24.26
CA LEU A 68 29.98 -17.17 24.36
C LEU A 68 28.64 -16.74 24.95
N CYS A 69 28.63 -15.63 25.67
CA CYS A 69 27.42 -15.01 26.18
C CYS A 69 27.03 -13.86 25.27
N ILE A 70 25.74 -13.78 24.95
CA ILE A 70 25.12 -12.60 24.34
C ILE A 70 24.04 -12.04 25.26
N VAL A 71 24.06 -10.73 25.48
CA VAL A 71 23.04 -9.99 26.23
C VAL A 71 22.32 -9.06 25.28
N ILE A 72 21.01 -9.24 25.14
CA ILE A 72 20.21 -8.52 24.15
C ILE A 72 19.32 -7.49 24.86
N PHE A 73 19.19 -6.31 24.26
CA PHE A 73 18.28 -5.26 24.71
C PHE A 73 17.33 -4.96 23.55
N GLU A 74 16.09 -5.38 23.69
CA GLU A 74 15.06 -5.11 22.70
C GLU A 74 14.59 -3.66 22.84
N LYS A 75 14.89 -2.82 21.85
CA LYS A 75 14.39 -1.44 21.78
C LYS A 75 13.10 -1.35 20.98
N HIS A 76 13.00 -2.13 19.90
CA HIS A 76 11.81 -2.28 19.07
C HIS A 76 11.83 -3.65 18.39
N ARG A 77 10.70 -4.14 17.86
CA ARG A 77 10.63 -5.42 17.12
C ARG A 77 11.56 -5.51 15.90
N ASN A 78 12.00 -4.36 15.38
CA ASN A 78 12.91 -4.24 14.25
C ASN A 78 14.30 -3.71 14.66
N VAL A 79 14.54 -3.44 15.94
CA VAL A 79 15.79 -2.84 16.46
C VAL A 79 16.21 -3.51 17.77
N LEU A 80 17.33 -4.23 17.73
CA LEU A 80 17.95 -4.86 18.90
C LEU A 80 19.32 -4.24 19.16
N LEU A 81 19.72 -4.16 20.43
CA LEU A 81 21.10 -3.92 20.82
C LEU A 81 21.65 -5.18 21.46
N SER A 82 22.92 -5.49 21.25
CA SER A 82 23.56 -6.65 21.88
C SER A 82 24.93 -6.33 22.44
N LYS A 83 25.31 -7.01 23.52
CA LYS A 83 26.70 -7.14 23.98
C LYS A 83 27.08 -8.61 23.90
N GLU A 84 28.28 -8.91 23.43
CA GLU A 84 28.76 -10.29 23.30
C GLU A 84 30.16 -10.45 23.90
N THR A 85 30.42 -11.62 24.47
CA THR A 85 31.78 -11.99 24.87
C THR A 85 32.53 -12.56 23.68
N PRO A 86 33.87 -12.44 23.65
CA PRO A 86 34.68 -13.26 22.76
C PRO A 86 34.44 -14.75 22.99
N CYS A 87 34.75 -15.56 21.97
CA CYS A 87 34.74 -17.01 22.08
C CYS A 87 35.64 -17.48 23.23
N GLY A 88 35.13 -18.34 24.11
CA GLY A 88 35.87 -18.82 25.26
C GLY A 88 35.57 -20.27 25.65
N MET A 89 36.18 -20.68 26.77
CA MET A 89 35.98 -22.00 27.36
C MET A 89 34.56 -22.17 27.91
N GLU A 90 34.13 -23.42 27.97
CA GLU A 90 32.90 -23.88 28.59
C GLU A 90 32.72 -23.34 30.01
N GLY A 91 31.47 -23.04 30.35
CA GLY A 91 31.07 -22.51 31.63
C GLY A 91 29.56 -22.29 31.67
N SER A 92 29.05 -22.05 32.87
CA SER A 92 27.65 -21.67 33.08
C SER A 92 27.34 -20.28 32.51
N LEU A 93 26.05 -19.97 32.32
CA LEU A 93 25.62 -18.65 31.85
C LEU A 93 26.21 -17.50 32.68
N GLU A 94 26.23 -17.61 34.00
CA GLU A 94 26.77 -16.54 34.87
C GLU A 94 28.28 -16.38 34.74
N GLU A 95 29.04 -17.48 34.62
CA GLU A 95 30.50 -17.44 34.47
C GLU A 95 30.90 -16.83 33.13
N VAL A 96 30.23 -17.20 32.04
CA VAL A 96 30.55 -16.68 30.71
C VAL A 96 30.07 -15.24 30.59
N CYS A 97 28.83 -14.92 30.98
CA CYS A 97 28.34 -13.54 30.95
C CYS A 97 29.07 -12.60 31.90
N GLY A 98 29.65 -13.11 33.00
CA GLY A 98 30.49 -12.35 33.91
C GLY A 98 31.80 -11.85 33.28
N ARG A 99 32.19 -12.39 32.11
CA ARG A 99 33.33 -11.91 31.32
C ARG A 99 33.04 -10.62 30.54
N LEU A 100 31.76 -10.21 30.44
CA LEU A 100 31.40 -8.93 29.83
C LEU A 100 31.91 -7.79 30.69
N LEU A 101 32.83 -7.02 30.12
CA LEU A 101 33.32 -5.79 30.74
C LEU A 101 32.27 -4.69 30.61
N GLY A 102 32.26 -3.72 31.53
CA GLY A 102 31.31 -2.60 31.50
C GLY A 102 31.40 -1.78 30.20
N ASP A 103 32.61 -1.63 29.68
CA ASP A 103 32.98 -0.96 28.43
C ASP A 103 32.81 -1.82 27.17
N THR A 104 32.31 -3.06 27.29
CA THR A 104 32.01 -3.90 26.12
C THR A 104 31.08 -3.14 25.17
N PRO A 105 31.46 -2.98 23.88
CA PRO A 105 30.71 -2.17 22.93
C PRO A 105 29.33 -2.78 22.65
N LEU A 106 28.36 -1.91 22.38
CA LEU A 106 27.03 -2.33 21.95
C LEU A 106 27.02 -2.54 20.43
N ILE A 107 26.37 -3.61 19.99
CA ILE A 107 26.16 -3.89 18.58
C ILE A 107 24.70 -3.63 18.28
N THR A 108 24.45 -2.62 17.46
CA THR A 108 23.10 -2.30 16.97
C THR A 108 22.74 -3.23 15.83
N MET A 109 21.52 -3.77 15.88
CA MET A 109 20.99 -4.70 14.92
C MET A 109 19.66 -4.22 14.35
N PHE A 110 19.56 -4.19 13.03
CA PHE A 110 18.35 -3.82 12.30
C PHE A 110 17.80 -5.03 11.55
N ARG A 111 16.49 -5.25 11.64
CA ARG A 111 15.83 -6.31 10.86
C ARG A 111 15.88 -5.95 9.37
N LEU A 112 16.41 -6.85 8.53
CA LEU A 112 16.57 -6.60 7.09
C LEU A 112 15.22 -6.56 6.36
N ASN A 113 14.34 -7.50 6.69
CA ASN A 113 12.96 -7.58 6.17
C ASN A 113 11.98 -7.05 7.21
N ALA A 114 12.23 -5.84 7.70
CA ALA A 114 11.37 -5.18 8.66
C ALA A 114 10.02 -4.86 8.03
N ARG A 115 8.94 -5.07 8.79
CA ARG A 115 7.67 -4.41 8.46
C ARG A 115 7.86 -2.92 8.77
N PRO A 116 7.65 -2.01 7.80
CA PRO A 116 7.79 -0.58 8.06
C PRO A 116 6.83 -0.10 9.15
N GLU A 117 7.27 0.86 9.95
CA GLU A 117 6.46 1.52 10.98
C GLU A 117 6.18 2.96 10.60
N ALA A 118 5.08 3.52 11.10
CA ALA A 118 4.80 4.94 10.95
C ALA A 118 5.94 5.80 11.53
N CYS A 119 6.36 6.81 10.78
CA CYS A 119 7.33 7.78 11.24
C CYS A 119 6.74 8.69 12.33
N PRO A 120 7.55 9.14 13.31
CA PRO A 120 7.07 10.00 14.39
C PRO A 120 6.78 11.44 13.94
N ILE A 121 7.30 11.84 12.77
CA ILE A 121 6.99 13.11 12.11
C ILE A 121 5.89 12.79 11.09
N SER A 122 4.70 13.33 11.31
CA SER A 122 3.55 13.16 10.40
C SER A 122 3.25 14.40 9.58
N GLU A 123 3.50 15.59 10.13
CA GLU A 123 3.25 16.86 9.47
C GLU A 123 4.44 17.31 8.61
N PRO A 124 4.20 18.09 7.55
CA PRO A 124 5.25 18.76 6.81
C PRO A 124 6.07 19.67 7.71
N ILE A 125 7.36 19.75 7.41
CA ILE A 125 8.30 20.54 8.18
C ILE A 125 9.15 21.39 7.24
N ASN A 126 9.48 22.58 7.73
CA ASN A 126 10.60 23.37 7.22
C ASN A 126 11.71 23.30 8.26
N PHE A 127 12.95 23.14 7.82
CA PHE A 127 14.06 23.03 8.74
C PHE A 127 15.32 23.72 8.25
N THR A 128 16.10 24.20 9.21
CA THR A 128 17.51 24.54 9.01
C THR A 128 18.36 23.38 9.53
N TYR A 129 19.60 23.26 9.08
CA TYR A 129 20.44 22.14 9.50
C TYR A 129 21.85 22.58 9.85
N MET A 130 22.42 21.86 10.82
CA MET A 130 23.79 22.01 11.27
C MET A 130 24.49 20.67 11.16
N THR A 131 25.69 20.69 10.60
CA THR A 131 26.63 19.58 10.58
C THR A 131 27.90 19.98 11.32
N TYR A 132 28.78 19.02 11.61
CA TYR A 132 30.11 19.31 12.18
C TYR A 132 30.99 20.25 11.32
N LYS A 133 30.68 20.38 10.01
CA LYS A 133 31.45 21.21 9.05
C LYS A 133 30.80 22.55 8.74
N SER A 134 29.49 22.65 8.89
CA SER A 134 28.74 23.81 8.40
C SER A 134 27.36 23.96 9.00
N VAL A 135 26.86 25.19 8.98
CA VAL A 135 25.49 25.56 9.34
C VAL A 135 24.81 26.09 8.10
N CYS A 136 23.61 25.59 7.79
CA CYS A 136 22.75 26.09 6.73
C CYS A 136 21.49 26.66 7.37
N SER A 137 21.40 28.00 7.37
CA SER A 137 20.35 28.74 8.09
C SER A 137 19.65 29.78 7.23
N THR A 138 20.23 30.18 6.09
CA THR A 138 19.65 31.20 5.20
C THR A 138 18.51 30.66 4.33
N HIS A 139 18.61 29.40 3.89
CA HIS A 139 17.59 28.71 3.10
C HIS A 139 16.97 27.58 3.91
N TYR A 140 15.63 27.55 3.93
CA TYR A 140 14.91 26.46 4.56
C TYR A 140 14.92 25.23 3.66
N SER A 141 15.33 24.11 4.24
CA SER A 141 15.08 22.77 3.72
C SER A 141 13.67 22.33 4.10
N THR A 142 13.13 21.32 3.42
CA THR A 142 11.75 20.85 3.66
C THR A 142 11.72 19.36 3.91
N GLY A 143 10.80 18.91 4.76
CA GLY A 143 10.60 17.50 5.08
C GLY A 143 9.12 17.15 5.00
N VAL A 144 8.80 16.01 4.41
CA VAL A 144 7.42 15.57 4.21
C VAL A 144 7.26 14.09 4.49
N THR A 145 6.16 13.73 5.15
CA THR A 145 5.69 12.35 5.19
C THR A 145 5.06 12.02 3.84
N CYS A 146 5.47 10.90 3.25
CA CYS A 146 4.93 10.44 1.98
C CYS A 146 3.51 9.86 2.20
N ALA A 147 2.87 9.40 1.13
CA ALA A 147 1.56 8.75 1.17
C ALA A 147 1.57 7.55 2.14
N SER A 148 2.66 6.78 2.14
CA SER A 148 2.95 5.83 3.20
C SER A 148 3.45 6.56 4.45
N GLU A 149 2.74 6.36 5.57
CA GLU A 149 3.11 6.95 6.86
C GLU A 149 4.47 6.46 7.38
N SER A 150 4.99 5.37 6.82
CA SER A 150 6.31 4.84 7.15
C SER A 150 7.46 5.48 6.37
N LYS A 151 7.18 6.39 5.45
CA LYS A 151 8.20 7.01 4.59
C LYS A 151 8.25 8.52 4.81
N LEU A 152 9.47 9.03 4.96
CA LEU A 152 9.77 10.44 5.13
C LEU A 152 10.79 10.86 4.06
N ARG A 153 10.58 12.00 3.43
CA ARG A 153 11.50 12.59 2.45
C ARG A 153 12.01 13.93 2.96
N PHE A 154 13.33 14.08 3.02
CA PHE A 154 14.00 15.34 3.29
C PHE A 154 14.60 15.93 2.01
N PHE A 155 14.28 17.19 1.75
CA PHE A 155 14.84 18.01 0.68
C PHE A 155 15.77 19.05 1.29
N TYR A 156 17.08 18.78 1.25
CA TYR A 156 18.10 19.71 1.71
C TYR A 156 18.32 20.80 0.65
N ALA A 157 18.28 22.05 1.09
CA ALA A 157 18.68 23.19 0.28
C ALA A 157 20.19 23.45 0.43
N ALA A 158 20.83 23.86 -0.67
CA ALA A 158 22.16 24.44 -0.61
C ALA A 158 22.10 25.87 -0.06
N CYS A 159 23.02 26.18 0.86
CA CYS A 159 23.15 27.45 1.54
C CYS A 159 24.41 28.19 1.04
N PRO A 160 24.30 29.44 0.54
CA PRO A 160 25.45 30.19 0.03
C PRO A 160 26.58 30.38 1.05
N GLU A 161 26.27 30.38 2.35
CA GLU A 161 27.23 30.53 3.44
C GLU A 161 28.13 29.30 3.67
N SER A 162 27.81 28.15 3.06
CA SER A 162 28.59 26.92 3.20
C SER A 162 28.95 26.31 1.86
N TYR A 163 30.24 26.29 1.57
CA TYR A 163 30.82 25.61 0.39
C TYR A 163 30.67 24.07 0.42
N VAL A 164 30.22 23.49 1.54
CA VAL A 164 29.98 22.05 1.70
C VAL A 164 28.48 21.72 1.68
N SER A 165 27.60 22.73 1.70
CA SER A 165 26.17 22.50 1.57
C SER A 165 25.82 22.19 0.13
N ASP A 166 25.07 21.12 -0.08
CA ASP A 166 24.61 20.70 -1.40
C ASP A 166 23.12 20.38 -1.36
N SER A 167 22.44 20.57 -2.49
CA SER A 167 21.03 20.24 -2.59
C SER A 167 20.89 18.74 -2.80
N LYS A 168 20.32 18.05 -1.82
CA LYS A 168 20.13 16.59 -1.86
C LYS A 168 18.75 16.18 -1.36
N VAL A 169 18.27 15.06 -1.87
CA VAL A 169 17.06 14.40 -1.41
C VAL A 169 17.46 13.13 -0.65
N GLU A 170 16.93 12.97 0.56
CA GLU A 170 17.11 11.76 1.36
C GLU A 170 15.76 11.17 1.73
N ASP A 171 15.51 9.96 1.26
CA ASP A 171 14.32 9.18 1.55
C ASP A 171 14.60 8.21 2.70
N ILE A 172 13.67 8.11 3.64
CA ILE A 172 13.81 7.33 4.86
C ILE A 172 12.57 6.45 5.01
N GLU A 173 12.78 5.16 5.20
CA GLU A 173 11.75 4.22 5.64
C GLU A 173 11.91 3.93 7.12
N CYS A 174 10.93 4.32 7.93
CA CYS A 174 10.94 4.18 9.38
C CYS A 174 10.76 2.71 9.79
N LEU A 175 11.60 2.26 10.72
CA LEU A 175 11.63 0.89 11.23
C LEU A 175 11.03 0.76 12.63
N GLY A 176 10.87 1.88 13.35
CA GLY A 176 10.24 1.93 14.66
C GLY A 176 10.81 3.02 15.55
N SER A 177 10.05 3.34 16.59
CA SER A 177 10.36 4.39 17.56
C SER A 177 10.32 3.84 18.99
N TRP A 178 11.09 4.45 19.88
CA TRP A 178 11.15 4.10 21.30
C TRP A 178 11.55 5.31 22.15
N ASN A 179 11.24 5.26 23.44
CA ASN A 179 11.75 6.23 24.42
C ASN A 179 12.82 5.55 25.28
N ASN A 180 13.93 6.26 25.53
CA ASN A 180 14.99 5.80 26.42
C ASN A 180 15.43 6.97 27.28
N GLU A 181 15.30 6.83 28.61
CA GLU A 181 15.76 7.82 29.59
C GLU A 181 15.25 9.25 29.35
N GLY A 182 14.01 9.38 28.85
CA GLY A 182 13.37 10.69 28.60
C GLY A 182 13.62 11.26 27.20
N HIS A 183 14.47 10.62 26.39
CA HIS A 183 14.70 10.98 25.00
C HIS A 183 13.91 10.06 24.06
N ASN A 184 13.34 10.63 22.99
CA ASN A 184 12.64 9.87 21.98
C ASN A 184 13.56 9.58 20.80
N TYR A 185 13.52 8.35 20.32
CA TYR A 185 14.33 7.89 19.21
C TYR A 185 13.47 7.19 18.16
N PHE A 186 13.95 7.19 16.93
CA PHE A 186 13.49 6.25 15.92
C PHE A 186 14.64 5.78 15.04
N ALA A 187 14.46 4.62 14.41
CA ALA A 187 15.38 4.09 13.43
C ALA A 187 14.75 4.16 12.04
N GLY A 188 15.59 4.42 11.03
CA GLY A 188 15.16 4.47 9.64
C GLY A 188 16.21 3.90 8.69
N LYS A 189 15.73 3.36 7.56
CA LYS A 189 16.54 2.93 6.44
C LYS A 189 16.53 4.02 5.35
N LEU A 190 17.70 4.53 5.00
CA LEU A 190 17.91 5.45 3.89
C LEU A 190 17.68 4.71 2.56
N LEU A 191 16.79 5.23 1.71
CA LEU A 191 16.47 4.69 0.39
C LEU A 191 17.35 5.38 -0.68
N GLY A 192 17.69 4.66 -1.75
CA GLY A 192 18.38 5.23 -2.92
C GLY A 192 19.90 5.44 -2.81
N LYS A 193 20.54 5.20 -1.65
CA LYS A 193 22.00 5.10 -1.56
C LYS A 193 22.48 3.75 -2.11
N SER A 194 23.60 3.76 -2.82
CA SER A 194 24.14 2.60 -3.55
C SER A 194 24.36 1.37 -2.65
N ALA A 195 23.96 0.20 -3.13
CA ALA A 195 23.95 -1.11 -2.46
C ALA A 195 25.35 -1.73 -2.17
N TYR A 196 26.40 -0.92 -1.96
CA TYR A 196 27.74 -1.46 -1.71
C TYR A 196 27.91 -2.01 -0.28
N SER A 197 27.20 -1.46 0.73
CA SER A 197 27.06 -2.10 2.04
C SER A 197 25.76 -1.72 2.74
N ASP A 198 25.09 -2.69 3.37
CA ASP A 198 23.89 -2.45 4.19
C ASP A 198 24.16 -1.51 5.38
N SER A 199 25.43 -1.34 5.76
CA SER A 199 25.87 -0.45 6.84
C SER A 199 25.60 1.02 6.60
N GLU A 200 25.67 1.46 5.34
CA GLU A 200 25.45 2.88 5.02
C GLU A 200 23.97 3.23 4.99
N ASN A 201 23.09 2.23 4.99
CA ASN A 201 21.66 2.41 4.78
C ASN A 201 20.86 2.60 6.05
N PHE A 202 21.38 2.34 7.25
CA PHE A 202 20.61 2.53 8.50
C PHE A 202 21.08 3.76 9.27
N ARG A 203 20.13 4.48 9.88
CA ARG A 203 20.39 5.61 10.77
C ARG A 203 19.45 5.60 11.97
N CYS A 204 19.92 6.11 13.09
CA CYS A 204 19.09 6.44 14.23
C CYS A 204 18.90 7.94 14.33
N PHE A 205 17.77 8.31 14.89
CA PHE A 205 17.32 9.67 15.03
C PHE A 205 16.89 9.88 16.47
N ILE A 206 17.25 11.03 17.04
CA ILE A 206 16.78 11.51 18.33
C ILE A 206 15.91 12.73 18.08
N TYR A 207 14.78 12.87 18.77
CA TYR A 207 13.88 13.99 18.53
C TYR A 207 13.21 14.53 19.80
N ASP A 208 13.07 15.85 19.83
CA ASP A 208 12.20 16.58 20.77
C ASP A 208 11.27 17.46 19.95
N MET A 209 10.06 16.97 19.69
CA MET A 209 9.05 17.64 18.87
C MET A 209 7.94 18.21 19.76
N LYS A 210 7.62 19.49 19.53
CA LYS A 210 6.51 20.22 20.16
C LYS A 210 5.51 20.66 19.08
N SER A 211 4.39 21.26 19.49
CA SER A 211 3.27 21.58 18.58
C SER A 211 3.59 22.54 17.43
N HIS A 212 4.67 23.33 17.52
CA HIS A 212 5.03 24.33 16.49
C HIS A 212 6.40 24.07 15.85
N GLY A 213 7.10 23.02 16.28
CA GLY A 213 8.49 22.79 15.92
C GLY A 213 9.24 21.99 16.96
N GLY A 214 10.54 21.81 16.74
CA GLY A 214 11.37 20.98 17.60
C GLY A 214 12.76 20.80 17.03
N GLN A 215 13.47 19.81 17.56
CA GLN A 215 14.80 19.45 17.09
C GLN A 215 14.86 17.98 16.74
N LEU A 216 15.62 17.65 15.69
CA LEU A 216 15.91 16.29 15.26
C LEU A 216 17.42 16.13 15.11
N GLY A 217 18.00 15.17 15.80
CA GLY A 217 19.39 14.76 15.64
C GLY A 217 19.49 13.47 14.85
N ILE A 218 20.51 13.34 13.99
CA ILE A 218 20.77 12.16 13.16
C ILE A 218 22.15 11.58 13.51
N SER A 219 22.24 10.25 13.63
CA SER A 219 23.49 9.53 13.86
C SER A 219 24.43 9.61 12.66
N ALA A 220 25.74 9.42 12.90
CA ALA A 220 26.75 9.34 11.84
C ALA A 220 26.50 8.13 10.91
N ASP A 221 26.18 7.00 11.53
CA ASP A 221 26.13 5.67 10.92
C ASP A 221 25.04 4.79 11.56
N SER A 222 25.08 3.49 11.23
CA SER A 222 24.18 2.46 11.77
C SER A 222 24.52 2.01 13.20
N GLY A 223 25.63 2.49 13.78
CA GLY A 223 26.06 2.13 15.13
C GLY A 223 25.15 2.73 16.19
N CYS A 224 24.67 3.96 15.99
CA CYS A 224 23.73 4.69 16.86
C CYS A 224 24.15 4.91 18.33
N MET A 225 25.26 4.30 18.77
CA MET A 225 25.69 4.30 20.17
C MET A 225 26.07 5.70 20.68
N GLU A 226 26.66 6.52 19.80
CA GLU A 226 27.09 7.87 20.16
C GLU A 226 25.89 8.82 20.28
N LEU A 227 24.75 8.48 19.69
CA LEU A 227 23.54 9.31 19.73
C LEU A 227 22.80 9.15 21.06
N THR A 228 23.43 9.56 22.15
CA THR A 228 22.83 9.52 23.50
C THR A 228 21.97 10.75 23.78
N ASP A 229 22.30 11.90 23.20
CA ASP A 229 21.59 13.16 23.34
C ASP A 229 21.65 13.97 22.03
N MET A 230 20.98 15.12 22.00
CA MET A 230 20.92 16.00 20.82
C MET A 230 22.30 16.59 20.46
N GLU A 231 23.17 16.79 21.44
CA GLU A 231 24.51 17.35 21.22
C GLU A 231 25.45 16.33 20.57
N ASN A 232 25.25 15.04 20.78
CA ASN A 232 26.06 14.02 20.11
C ASN A 232 25.57 13.68 18.69
N ALA A 233 24.51 14.34 18.21
CA ALA A 233 24.06 14.20 16.83
C ALA A 233 25.03 14.87 15.83
N VAL A 234 25.39 14.14 14.77
CA VAL A 234 26.29 14.64 13.71
C VAL A 234 25.59 15.62 12.78
N ILE A 235 24.29 15.43 12.58
CA ILE A 235 23.43 16.37 11.89
C ILE A 235 22.30 16.73 12.84
N ARG A 236 22.06 18.03 13.02
CA ARG A 236 20.95 18.56 13.81
C ARG A 236 20.06 19.40 12.92
N LEU A 237 18.76 19.13 12.96
CA LEU A 237 17.75 19.90 12.26
C LEU A 237 16.98 20.72 13.29
N ASP A 238 16.87 22.02 13.05
CA ASP A 238 15.92 22.88 13.76
C ASP A 238 14.65 22.97 12.93
N ILE A 239 13.57 22.42 13.47
CA ILE A 239 12.33 22.11 12.75
C ILE A 239 11.25 23.10 13.13
N LYS A 240 10.58 23.62 12.10
CA LYS A 240 9.31 24.32 12.19
C LYS A 240 8.23 23.53 11.47
N ILE A 241 7.15 23.21 12.18
CA ILE A 241 6.02 22.48 11.59
C ILE A 241 5.24 23.43 10.68
N GLU A 242 4.96 22.97 9.48
CA GLU A 242 4.05 23.60 8.53
C GLU A 242 2.73 22.81 8.52
N SER A 243 1.62 23.48 8.79
CA SER A 243 0.31 22.83 8.78
C SER A 243 -0.12 22.56 7.33
N ASN A 244 -0.46 21.30 7.02
CA ASN A 244 -1.21 20.99 5.81
C ASN A 244 -2.55 21.76 5.78
N PRO A 245 -3.09 22.04 4.58
CA PRO A 245 -4.43 22.58 4.49
C PRO A 245 -5.43 21.61 5.13
N ALA A 246 -6.28 22.13 6.01
CA ALA A 246 -7.37 21.36 6.57
C ALA A 246 -8.38 21.02 5.46
N ALA A 247 -9.03 19.86 5.58
CA ALA A 247 -10.12 19.52 4.68
C ALA A 247 -11.29 20.49 4.88
N GLN A 248 -11.85 20.97 3.77
CA GLN A 248 -12.89 22.00 3.74
C GLN A 248 -14.18 21.51 3.07
N CYS A 249 -14.17 20.29 2.51
CA CYS A 249 -15.34 19.65 1.95
C CYS A 249 -15.46 18.18 2.36
N SER A 250 -16.56 17.55 1.96
CA SER A 250 -16.82 16.14 2.21
C SER A 250 -17.20 15.41 0.94
N PHE A 251 -16.75 14.16 0.83
CA PHE A 251 -17.16 13.26 -0.23
C PHE A 251 -18.63 12.84 -0.04
N PRO A 252 -19.35 12.51 -1.14
CA PRO A 252 -20.75 12.12 -1.06
C PRO A 252 -20.97 10.89 -0.18
N HIS A 253 -22.02 10.87 0.65
CA HIS A 253 -22.27 9.77 1.59
C HIS A 253 -22.42 8.40 0.91
N TRP A 254 -22.86 8.35 -0.35
CA TRP A 254 -22.95 7.09 -1.10
C TRP A 254 -21.57 6.51 -1.42
N LEU A 255 -20.52 7.34 -1.52
CA LEU A 255 -19.14 6.95 -1.82
C LEU A 255 -18.36 6.57 -0.55
N VAL A 256 -18.65 7.24 0.57
CA VAL A 256 -17.84 7.19 1.80
C VAL A 256 -17.97 5.88 2.58
N HIS A 257 -16.81 5.37 2.98
CA HIS A 257 -16.50 4.29 3.92
C HIS A 257 -16.31 4.85 5.35
N LYS A 258 -16.77 4.12 6.38
CA LYS A 258 -16.59 4.50 7.79
C LYS A 258 -15.35 3.81 8.39
N ARG A 259 -14.42 4.61 8.95
CA ARG A 259 -13.22 4.07 9.62
C ARG A 259 -13.61 3.09 10.75
N GLY A 260 -12.90 1.96 10.83
CA GLY A 260 -13.06 0.98 11.91
C GLY A 260 -14.20 -0.03 11.73
N GLN A 261 -14.95 0.00 10.63
CA GLN A 261 -15.84 -1.11 10.27
C GLN A 261 -15.07 -2.16 9.46
N VAL A 262 -14.99 -3.38 10.01
CA VAL A 262 -14.35 -4.53 9.37
C VAL A 262 -15.16 -5.03 8.14
N ASP A 263 -16.48 -4.79 8.11
CA ASP A 263 -17.40 -5.20 7.03
C ASP A 263 -17.85 -4.03 6.13
N ALA A 264 -16.92 -3.17 5.74
CA ALA A 264 -17.29 -1.93 5.08
C ALA A 264 -17.43 -2.06 3.54
N LYS A 265 -18.69 -2.14 3.12
CA LYS A 265 -19.29 -2.34 1.78
C LYS A 265 -18.90 -1.38 0.62
N LYS A 266 -17.82 -0.60 0.74
CA LYS A 266 -17.53 0.54 -0.16
C LYS A 266 -16.04 0.77 -0.41
N ILE A 267 -15.31 -0.30 -0.69
CA ILE A 267 -13.94 -0.20 -1.21
C ILE A 267 -14.04 -0.32 -2.73
N TRP A 268 -13.41 0.61 -3.45
CA TRP A 268 -13.49 0.71 -4.91
C TRP A 268 -12.18 0.23 -5.53
N GLN A 269 -12.23 -0.77 -6.40
CA GLN A 269 -11.05 -1.30 -7.08
C GLN A 269 -10.99 -0.77 -8.51
N SER A 270 -9.82 -0.32 -8.94
CA SER A 270 -9.57 0.05 -10.34
C SER A 270 -9.53 -1.17 -11.24
N LEU A 271 -10.24 -1.08 -12.37
CA LEU A 271 -10.18 -2.07 -13.44
C LEU A 271 -8.90 -2.00 -14.28
N THR A 272 -8.01 -1.02 -14.03
CA THR A 272 -6.82 -0.80 -14.88
C THR A 272 -5.55 -1.35 -14.26
N ASP A 273 -5.37 -1.11 -12.96
CA ASP A 273 -4.10 -1.29 -12.24
C ASP A 273 -4.29 -1.93 -10.86
N ASN A 274 -5.49 -2.47 -10.57
CA ASN A 274 -5.86 -3.10 -9.29
C ASN A 274 -5.67 -2.20 -8.05
N VAL A 275 -5.54 -0.88 -8.21
CA VAL A 275 -5.45 0.04 -7.08
C VAL A 275 -6.80 0.11 -6.36
N PHE A 276 -6.76 0.04 -5.03
CA PHE A 276 -7.94 0.15 -4.16
C PHE A 276 -8.08 1.56 -3.63
N TYR A 277 -9.27 2.15 -3.80
CA TYR A 277 -9.64 3.46 -3.31
C TYR A 277 -10.59 3.34 -2.13
N LYS A 278 -10.18 3.92 -1.01
CA LYS A 278 -10.99 4.09 0.20
C LYS A 278 -11.30 5.57 0.35
N PHE A 279 -12.58 5.91 0.21
CA PHE A 279 -13.07 7.27 0.43
C PHE A 279 -13.61 7.37 1.86
N TYR A 280 -12.98 8.18 2.70
CA TYR A 280 -13.52 8.62 3.98
C TYR A 280 -14.30 9.92 3.80
N ILE A 281 -14.87 10.47 4.88
CA ILE A 281 -15.72 11.66 4.80
C ILE A 281 -15.04 12.84 4.11
N ASN A 282 -13.74 13.03 4.34
CA ASN A 282 -12.96 14.18 3.88
C ASN A 282 -11.60 13.79 3.27
N GLU A 283 -11.29 12.49 3.21
CA GLU A 283 -10.01 11.95 2.75
C GLU A 283 -10.24 10.82 1.75
N MET A 284 -9.44 10.76 0.70
CA MET A 284 -9.35 9.62 -0.21
C MET A 284 -7.96 9.00 -0.07
N VAL A 285 -7.90 7.68 0.07
CA VAL A 285 -6.65 6.91 0.12
C VAL A 285 -6.65 5.89 -1.01
N ALA A 286 -5.59 5.90 -1.81
CA ALA A 286 -5.33 4.89 -2.83
C ALA A 286 -4.26 3.92 -2.33
N GLN A 287 -4.50 2.61 -2.45
CA GLN A 287 -3.64 1.56 -1.93
C GLN A 287 -3.38 0.47 -2.97
N ASP A 288 -2.22 -0.21 -2.85
CA ASP A 288 -1.92 -1.41 -3.61
C ASP A 288 -2.54 -2.67 -2.99
N GLU A 289 -2.28 -3.84 -3.59
CA GLU A 289 -2.75 -5.15 -3.11
C GLU A 289 -2.16 -5.55 -1.75
N ASN A 290 -1.10 -4.88 -1.28
CA ASN A 290 -0.44 -5.13 0.01
C ASN A 290 -0.84 -4.11 1.09
N ASP A 291 -1.92 -3.35 0.86
CA ASP A 291 -2.38 -2.25 1.72
C ASP A 291 -1.38 -1.09 1.89
N PHE A 292 -0.38 -0.95 1.01
CA PHE A 292 0.51 0.22 1.02
C PHE A 292 -0.18 1.41 0.38
N ASN A 293 -0.18 2.55 1.09
CA ASN A 293 -0.74 3.79 0.58
C ASN A 293 0.13 4.35 -0.56
N LEU A 294 -0.45 4.38 -1.77
CA LEU A 294 0.15 4.98 -2.97
C LEU A 294 -0.12 6.49 -3.01
N SER A 295 -1.32 6.90 -2.61
CA SER A 295 -1.65 8.31 -2.47
C SER A 295 -2.65 8.58 -1.35
N ARG A 296 -2.60 9.80 -0.82
CA ARG A 296 -3.55 10.34 0.16
C ARG A 296 -4.00 11.72 -0.28
N SER A 297 -5.29 11.98 -0.20
CA SER A 297 -5.88 13.22 -0.72
C SER A 297 -6.92 13.77 0.23
N LEU A 298 -6.82 15.04 0.59
CA LEU A 298 -7.80 15.76 1.41
C LEU A 298 -8.72 16.60 0.53
N CYS A 299 -10.02 16.60 0.83
CA CYS A 299 -11.02 17.39 0.11
C CYS A 299 -10.88 18.89 0.45
N ILE A 300 -10.57 19.73 -0.54
CA ILE A 300 -10.46 21.19 -0.36
C ILE A 300 -11.69 21.90 -0.92
N GLU A 301 -12.04 21.64 -2.18
CA GLU A 301 -13.23 22.23 -2.81
C GLU A 301 -14.06 21.14 -3.51
N THR A 302 -15.36 21.35 -3.59
CA THR A 302 -16.28 20.46 -4.31
C THR A 302 -17.37 21.25 -5.01
N GLU A 303 -17.76 20.77 -6.19
CA GLU A 303 -18.85 21.31 -6.98
C GLU A 303 -19.64 20.16 -7.64
N ASN A 304 -20.95 20.13 -7.39
CA ASN A 304 -21.84 19.09 -7.92
C ASN A 304 -22.50 19.55 -9.22
N TYR A 305 -22.37 18.74 -10.26
CA TYR A 305 -22.98 18.94 -11.58
C TYR A 305 -24.03 17.84 -11.90
N GLY A 306 -24.72 17.34 -10.87
CA GLY A 306 -25.71 16.27 -10.97
C GLY A 306 -25.08 14.89 -11.05
N ILE A 307 -24.76 14.41 -12.26
CA ILE A 307 -24.17 13.06 -12.47
C ILE A 307 -22.65 13.01 -12.26
N MET A 308 -22.04 14.17 -12.09
CA MET A 308 -20.60 14.36 -11.94
C MET A 308 -20.33 15.31 -10.79
N ASP A 309 -19.42 14.93 -9.90
CA ASP A 309 -18.88 15.78 -8.85
C ASP A 309 -17.44 16.16 -9.21
N GLN A 310 -17.14 17.45 -9.24
CA GLN A 310 -15.78 17.97 -9.41
C GLN A 310 -15.20 18.30 -8.03
N PHE A 311 -13.93 17.96 -7.83
CA PHE A 311 -13.20 18.19 -6.59
C PHE A 311 -11.85 18.84 -6.88
N VAL A 312 -11.43 19.71 -5.95
CA VAL A 312 -10.03 20.06 -5.77
C VAL A 312 -9.55 19.37 -4.50
N LEU A 313 -8.53 18.53 -4.64
CA LEU A 313 -7.95 17.76 -3.54
C LEU A 313 -6.54 18.25 -3.25
N TYR A 314 -6.15 18.33 -1.98
CA TYR A 314 -4.74 18.41 -1.62
C TYR A 314 -4.20 16.98 -1.52
N SER A 315 -3.34 16.59 -2.47
CA SER A 315 -2.90 15.21 -2.65
C SER A 315 -1.41 15.06 -2.41
N ILE A 316 -1.06 13.96 -1.75
CA ILE A 316 0.30 13.44 -1.59
C ILE A 316 0.35 12.15 -2.41
N ASN A 317 1.03 12.19 -3.55
CA ASN A 317 1.24 11.05 -4.43
C ASN A 317 2.68 10.58 -4.24
N ASP A 318 2.88 9.39 -3.69
CA ASP A 318 4.18 8.97 -3.14
C ASP A 318 4.72 10.05 -2.19
N CYS A 319 5.79 10.78 -2.54
CA CYS A 319 6.31 11.89 -1.73
C CYS A 319 6.13 13.27 -2.38
N GLU A 320 5.40 13.35 -3.49
CA GLU A 320 5.07 14.62 -4.17
C GLU A 320 3.73 15.15 -3.67
N ARG A 321 3.65 16.46 -3.41
CA ARG A 321 2.45 17.11 -2.87
C ARG A 321 1.97 18.24 -3.74
N GLY A 322 0.65 18.45 -3.78
CA GLY A 322 0.04 19.56 -4.49
C GLY A 322 -1.47 19.45 -4.55
N TYR A 323 -2.10 20.41 -5.22
CA TYR A 323 -3.53 20.42 -5.46
C TYR A 323 -3.85 19.67 -6.76
N GLN A 324 -4.82 18.78 -6.73
CA GLN A 324 -5.19 17.91 -7.85
C GLN A 324 -6.67 18.06 -8.13
N CYS A 325 -7.03 18.32 -9.40
CA CYS A 325 -8.42 18.27 -9.80
C CYS A 325 -8.85 16.82 -10.03
N MET A 326 -10.05 16.49 -9.55
CA MET A 326 -10.66 15.20 -9.77
C MET A 326 -12.12 15.36 -10.19
N LYS A 327 -12.58 14.53 -11.12
CA LYS A 327 -14.01 14.37 -11.42
C LYS A 327 -14.45 12.96 -11.08
N ILE A 328 -15.58 12.81 -10.40
CA ILE A 328 -16.21 11.52 -10.11
C ILE A 328 -17.57 11.48 -10.81
N TYR A 329 -17.80 10.44 -11.60
CA TYR A 329 -19.08 10.16 -12.23
C TYR A 329 -19.71 8.94 -11.56
N LYS A 330 -20.90 9.11 -10.98
CA LYS A 330 -21.66 7.99 -10.45
C LYS A 330 -22.42 7.30 -11.60
N ARG A 331 -21.92 6.17 -12.08
CA ARG A 331 -22.57 5.43 -13.19
C ARG A 331 -23.72 4.58 -12.69
N ASN A 332 -23.51 3.84 -11.61
CA ASN A 332 -24.56 3.17 -10.86
C ASN A 332 -24.09 2.93 -9.40
N SER A 333 -24.72 2.02 -8.67
CA SER A 333 -24.33 1.70 -7.27
C SER A 333 -23.02 0.90 -7.17
N MET A 334 -22.58 0.25 -8.24
CA MET A 334 -21.43 -0.65 -8.29
C MET A 334 -20.26 -0.10 -9.10
N ILE A 335 -20.50 0.92 -9.93
CA ILE A 335 -19.54 1.46 -10.89
C ILE A 335 -19.48 2.98 -10.76
N ILE A 336 -18.26 3.48 -10.61
CA ILE A 336 -17.94 4.89 -10.78
C ILE A 336 -16.83 5.05 -11.82
N GLU A 337 -16.78 6.22 -12.43
CA GLU A 337 -15.60 6.63 -13.20
C GLU A 337 -14.96 7.84 -12.53
N ILE A 338 -13.64 7.83 -12.43
CA ILE A 338 -12.87 8.97 -11.96
C ILE A 338 -11.94 9.49 -13.06
N MET A 339 -11.65 10.79 -13.02
CA MET A 339 -10.58 11.43 -13.77
C MET A 339 -9.72 12.19 -12.78
N ARG A 340 -8.39 12.00 -12.81
CA ARG A 340 -7.45 12.68 -11.91
C ARG A 340 -6.42 13.44 -12.72
N GLY A 341 -6.25 14.73 -12.42
CA GLY A 341 -5.26 15.59 -13.06
C GLY A 341 -3.85 15.44 -12.51
N TYR A 342 -2.96 16.30 -12.95
CA TYR A 342 -1.62 16.43 -12.37
C TYR A 342 -1.65 17.32 -11.12
N LEU A 343 -0.61 17.21 -10.29
CA LEU A 343 -0.44 18.08 -9.12
C LEU A 343 -0.12 19.52 -9.58
N ALA A 344 -0.89 20.47 -9.07
CA ALA A 344 -0.73 21.90 -9.25
C ALA A 344 -0.25 22.54 -7.94
N PRO A 345 0.47 23.66 -8.00
CA PRO A 345 1.00 24.31 -6.79
C PRO A 345 -0.09 25.04 -5.97
N THR A 346 -1.24 25.36 -6.58
CA THR A 346 -2.34 26.08 -5.91
C THR A 346 -3.71 25.45 -6.24
N ALA A 347 -4.66 25.57 -5.31
CA ALA A 347 -6.03 25.08 -5.49
C ALA A 347 -6.69 25.65 -6.75
N PHE A 348 -6.56 26.98 -6.96
CA PHE A 348 -7.12 27.70 -8.10
C PHE A 348 -6.63 27.17 -9.46
N GLN A 349 -5.38 26.68 -9.53
CA GLN A 349 -4.81 26.19 -10.78
C GLN A 349 -5.13 24.72 -11.07
N ALA A 350 -5.57 23.96 -10.05
CA ALA A 350 -5.69 22.50 -10.15
C ALA A 350 -6.60 22.04 -11.29
N CYS A 351 -7.72 22.73 -11.51
CA CYS A 351 -8.70 22.39 -12.55
C CYS A 351 -8.50 23.14 -13.88
N ASN A 352 -7.42 23.91 -14.03
CA ASN A 352 -7.10 24.56 -15.31
C ASN A 352 -6.63 23.54 -16.35
N GLU A 353 -6.85 23.83 -17.64
CA GLU A 353 -6.54 22.93 -18.77
C GLU A 353 -5.07 22.43 -18.80
N HIS A 354 -4.14 23.17 -18.19
CA HIS A 354 -2.75 22.75 -18.07
C HIS A 354 -2.60 21.48 -17.22
N TYR A 355 -3.24 21.44 -16.04
CA TYR A 355 -3.18 20.35 -15.06
C TYR A 355 -4.33 19.36 -15.20
N PHE A 356 -5.48 19.81 -15.72
CA PHE A 356 -6.67 19.01 -15.91
C PHE A 356 -7.25 19.17 -17.32
N SER A 357 -6.60 18.53 -18.31
CA SER A 357 -7.13 18.47 -19.68
C SER A 357 -7.95 17.21 -19.89
N GLN A 358 -9.24 17.38 -20.17
CA GLN A 358 -10.16 16.25 -20.40
C GLN A 358 -9.80 15.42 -21.64
N LYS A 359 -9.00 15.97 -22.57
CA LYS A 359 -8.53 15.27 -23.76
C LYS A 359 -7.33 14.36 -23.47
N ARG A 360 -6.54 14.70 -22.45
CA ARG A 360 -5.28 14.00 -22.10
C ARG A 360 -5.46 13.03 -20.94
N ILE A 361 -6.33 13.37 -20.00
CA ILE A 361 -6.54 12.58 -18.79
C ILE A 361 -7.51 11.43 -19.10
N PRO A 362 -7.10 10.17 -18.93
CA PRO A 362 -7.99 9.05 -19.13
C PRO A 362 -9.01 8.95 -18.00
N PHE A 363 -10.14 8.34 -18.31
CA PHE A 363 -11.07 7.87 -17.29
C PHE A 363 -10.58 6.55 -16.72
N GLU A 364 -10.69 6.43 -15.41
CA GLU A 364 -10.43 5.21 -14.66
C GLU A 364 -11.77 4.69 -14.13
N THR A 365 -12.11 3.45 -14.49
CA THR A 365 -13.33 2.80 -14.03
C THR A 365 -13.05 2.08 -12.73
N LEU A 366 -13.76 2.44 -11.67
CA LEU A 366 -13.67 1.79 -10.38
C LEU A 366 -14.95 0.99 -10.11
N ILE A 367 -14.76 -0.22 -9.58
CA ILE A 367 -15.83 -1.16 -9.24
C ILE A 367 -15.88 -1.39 -7.74
N ASN A 368 -17.07 -1.57 -7.20
CA ASN A 368 -17.20 -1.94 -5.79
C ASN A 368 -16.72 -3.39 -5.58
N THR A 369 -15.81 -3.58 -4.63
CA THR A 369 -15.21 -4.88 -4.25
C THR A 369 -16.21 -5.92 -3.75
N GLU A 370 -17.42 -5.52 -3.34
CA GLU A 370 -18.49 -6.48 -3.05
C GLU A 370 -18.90 -7.32 -4.27
N GLN A 371 -18.64 -6.80 -5.49
CA GLN A 371 -18.86 -7.50 -6.77
C GLN A 371 -20.22 -8.21 -6.86
N VAL A 372 -21.29 -7.56 -6.40
CA VAL A 372 -22.66 -8.10 -6.45
C VAL A 372 -23.12 -8.22 -7.89
N GLU A 373 -23.47 -9.43 -8.30
CA GLU A 373 -24.05 -9.76 -9.60
C GLU A 373 -25.28 -8.90 -9.90
N GLN A 374 -25.35 -8.38 -11.13
CA GLN A 374 -26.41 -7.52 -11.63
C GLN A 374 -27.01 -8.11 -12.89
N LYS A 375 -28.27 -7.77 -13.15
CA LYS A 375 -28.95 -8.14 -14.39
C LYS A 375 -28.19 -7.63 -15.62
N CYS A 376 -27.89 -8.53 -16.56
CA CYS A 376 -27.22 -8.16 -17.81
C CYS A 376 -28.12 -7.24 -18.66
N PRO A 377 -27.54 -6.23 -19.34
CA PRO A 377 -28.28 -5.41 -20.29
C PRO A 377 -28.69 -6.22 -21.52
N ASN A 378 -29.67 -5.71 -22.27
CA ASN A 378 -30.06 -6.25 -23.58
C ASN A 378 -30.24 -7.78 -23.60
N GLN A 379 -31.06 -8.30 -22.68
CA GLN A 379 -31.28 -9.74 -22.56
C GLN A 379 -31.76 -10.34 -23.89
N GLY A 380 -31.14 -11.44 -24.30
CA GLY A 380 -31.46 -12.07 -25.56
C GLY A 380 -30.37 -12.97 -26.11
N LEU A 381 -30.71 -13.63 -27.21
CA LEU A 381 -29.84 -14.54 -27.94
C LEU A 381 -29.41 -13.90 -29.25
N TYR A 382 -28.10 -13.87 -29.49
CA TYR A 382 -27.52 -13.23 -30.66
C TYR A 382 -26.56 -14.18 -31.38
N ARG A 383 -26.53 -14.10 -32.70
CA ARG A 383 -25.62 -14.89 -33.57
C ARG A 383 -24.36 -14.10 -33.85
N ILE A 384 -23.21 -14.76 -33.77
CA ILE A 384 -21.89 -14.15 -34.02
C ILE A 384 -21.58 -14.22 -35.52
N GLU A 385 -21.14 -13.10 -36.11
CA GLU A 385 -20.69 -13.04 -37.51
C GLU A 385 -19.23 -13.45 -37.67
N GLY A 386 -18.87 -14.06 -38.81
CA GLY A 386 -17.48 -14.37 -39.18
C GLY A 386 -16.93 -15.70 -38.66
N CYS A 387 -17.74 -16.46 -37.94
CA CYS A 387 -17.53 -17.88 -37.63
C CYS A 387 -18.64 -18.72 -38.27
N ASP A 388 -18.60 -20.05 -38.19
CA ASP A 388 -19.66 -20.92 -38.73
C ASP A 388 -21.03 -20.46 -38.17
N GLU A 389 -21.77 -19.69 -38.98
CA GLU A 389 -22.80 -18.73 -38.55
C GLU A 389 -24.01 -19.42 -37.87
N GLN A 390 -24.06 -20.75 -37.97
CA GLN A 390 -25.15 -21.58 -37.48
C GLN A 390 -24.95 -22.05 -36.03
N GLU A 391 -23.74 -21.96 -35.47
CA GLU A 391 -23.47 -22.52 -34.13
C GLU A 391 -22.79 -21.56 -33.13
N SER A 392 -22.22 -20.43 -33.55
CA SER A 392 -21.60 -19.47 -32.62
C SER A 392 -22.61 -18.44 -32.12
N VAL A 393 -22.78 -18.37 -30.79
CA VAL A 393 -23.87 -17.64 -30.15
C VAL A 393 -23.37 -16.88 -28.93
N ILE A 394 -23.90 -15.67 -28.74
CA ILE A 394 -23.75 -14.90 -27.51
C ILE A 394 -25.12 -14.72 -26.86
N SER A 395 -25.20 -15.01 -25.56
CA SER A 395 -26.45 -14.93 -24.80
C SER A 395 -26.30 -14.02 -23.59
N PHE A 396 -27.21 -13.05 -23.48
CA PHE A 396 -27.30 -12.12 -22.36
C PHE A 396 -28.49 -12.51 -21.49
N GLY A 397 -28.24 -12.92 -20.26
CA GLY A 397 -29.29 -13.15 -19.28
C GLY A 397 -30.23 -14.32 -19.59
N CYS A 398 -29.84 -15.28 -20.45
CA CYS A 398 -30.73 -16.36 -20.90
C CYS A 398 -30.77 -17.56 -19.96
N THR A 399 -29.61 -17.97 -19.42
CA THR A 399 -29.53 -19.06 -18.42
C THR A 399 -29.91 -18.53 -17.04
N GLU A 400 -29.25 -17.45 -16.63
CA GLU A 400 -29.52 -16.69 -15.40
C GLU A 400 -29.49 -15.20 -15.73
N GLU A 401 -30.29 -14.37 -15.05
CA GLU A 401 -30.46 -12.96 -15.44
C GLU A 401 -29.16 -12.13 -15.42
N HIS A 402 -28.16 -12.57 -14.64
CA HIS A 402 -26.86 -11.92 -14.47
C HIS A 402 -25.72 -12.58 -15.27
N LYS A 403 -26.01 -13.58 -16.12
CA LYS A 403 -24.97 -14.30 -16.88
C LYS A 403 -24.88 -13.87 -18.33
N LEU A 404 -23.64 -13.73 -18.79
CA LEU A 404 -23.27 -13.59 -20.18
C LEU A 404 -22.48 -14.82 -20.61
N GLU A 405 -22.95 -15.51 -21.64
CA GLU A 405 -22.28 -16.68 -22.18
C GLU A 405 -21.91 -16.43 -23.65
N ILE A 406 -20.63 -16.63 -23.98
CA ILE A 406 -20.08 -16.49 -25.33
C ILE A 406 -19.61 -17.88 -25.78
N ASP A 407 -20.31 -18.46 -26.75
CA ASP A 407 -19.95 -19.75 -27.36
C ASP A 407 -19.42 -19.52 -28.78
N MET A 408 -18.10 -19.69 -28.96
CA MET A 408 -17.40 -19.52 -30.24
C MET A 408 -16.81 -20.86 -30.66
N LYS A 409 -17.26 -21.40 -31.79
CA LYS A 409 -16.84 -22.72 -32.30
C LYS A 409 -15.79 -22.67 -33.42
N CYS A 410 -15.07 -21.56 -33.52
CA CYS A 410 -14.21 -21.27 -34.68
C CYS A 410 -12.76 -21.74 -34.51
N ASP A 411 -12.33 -22.15 -33.31
CA ASP A 411 -10.91 -22.43 -33.03
C ASP A 411 -10.68 -23.43 -31.86
N GLU A 412 -11.34 -24.59 -31.91
CA GLU A 412 -11.21 -25.77 -31.00
C GLU A 412 -11.19 -25.55 -29.45
N GLN A 413 -11.36 -24.33 -28.91
CA GLN A 413 -11.49 -23.93 -27.49
C GLN A 413 -12.07 -22.50 -27.41
N HIS A 414 -12.89 -22.02 -26.46
CA HIS A 414 -13.66 -22.53 -25.31
C HIS A 414 -14.85 -21.57 -25.16
N SER A 415 -16.06 -22.08 -24.86
CA SER A 415 -17.16 -21.24 -24.40
C SER A 415 -16.75 -20.47 -23.14
N LYS A 416 -16.91 -19.15 -23.12
CA LYS A 416 -16.63 -18.32 -21.95
C LYS A 416 -17.91 -17.90 -21.25
N LYS A 417 -17.85 -17.87 -19.92
CA LYS A 417 -18.95 -17.44 -19.05
C LYS A 417 -18.51 -16.27 -18.19
N TYR A 418 -19.38 -15.30 -18.08
CA TYR A 418 -19.16 -14.09 -17.33
C TYR A 418 -20.37 -13.75 -16.47
N ASP A 419 -20.08 -13.20 -15.30
CA ASP A 419 -21.07 -12.59 -14.42
C ASP A 419 -21.10 -11.08 -14.68
N CYS A 420 -22.28 -10.55 -14.98
CA CYS A 420 -22.51 -9.14 -15.18
C CYS A 420 -22.45 -8.43 -13.83
N LEU A 421 -21.48 -7.52 -13.64
CA LEU A 421 -21.35 -6.75 -12.40
C LEU A 421 -22.07 -5.40 -12.46
N GLY A 422 -22.34 -4.91 -13.67
CA GLY A 422 -23.09 -3.68 -13.88
C GLY A 422 -22.84 -3.07 -15.26
N HIS A 423 -23.70 -2.14 -15.65
CA HIS A 423 -23.59 -1.45 -16.93
C HIS A 423 -24.04 0.01 -16.82
N TRP A 424 -23.68 0.80 -17.83
CA TRP A 424 -24.24 2.13 -18.07
C TRP A 424 -24.22 2.46 -19.56
N GLU A 425 -25.03 3.44 -19.95
CA GLU A 425 -25.18 3.89 -21.34
C GLU A 425 -24.72 5.34 -21.47
N GLN A 426 -24.05 5.66 -22.58
CA GLN A 426 -23.68 7.03 -22.95
C GLN A 426 -23.88 7.21 -24.45
N GLY A 427 -25.00 7.83 -24.83
CA GLY A 427 -25.44 7.85 -26.23
C GLY A 427 -25.77 6.44 -26.70
N ASP A 428 -25.28 6.04 -27.87
CA ASP A 428 -25.52 4.70 -28.46
C ASP A 428 -24.52 3.63 -27.98
N ILE A 429 -23.65 3.97 -27.02
CA ILE A 429 -22.61 3.08 -26.50
C ILE A 429 -23.04 2.56 -25.12
N THR A 430 -23.03 1.24 -24.97
CA THR A 430 -23.17 0.57 -23.69
C THR A 430 -21.81 0.09 -23.19
N TYR A 431 -21.56 0.33 -21.90
CA TYR A 431 -20.39 -0.15 -21.19
C TYR A 431 -20.84 -1.20 -20.18
N LEU A 432 -20.20 -2.36 -20.20
CA LEU A 432 -20.58 -3.52 -19.41
C LEU A 432 -19.35 -4.05 -18.67
N VAL A 433 -19.43 -4.11 -17.34
CA VAL A 433 -18.40 -4.69 -16.50
C VAL A 433 -18.72 -6.16 -16.24
N LEU A 434 -17.74 -7.02 -16.50
CA LEU A 434 -17.88 -8.47 -16.52
C LEU A 434 -16.80 -9.12 -15.66
N LYS A 435 -17.18 -10.16 -14.91
CA LYS A 435 -16.26 -11.04 -14.19
C LYS A 435 -16.26 -12.41 -14.85
N GLU A 436 -15.11 -12.88 -15.32
CA GLU A 436 -14.99 -14.21 -15.93
C GLU A 436 -15.13 -15.28 -14.84
N THR A 437 -16.07 -16.21 -15.01
CA THR A 437 -16.45 -17.18 -13.97
C THR A 437 -15.34 -18.19 -13.67
N THR A 438 -14.46 -18.49 -14.63
CA THR A 438 -13.37 -19.46 -14.48
C THR A 438 -12.13 -18.87 -13.82
N THR A 439 -11.75 -17.65 -14.18
CA THR A 439 -10.52 -16.99 -13.71
C THR A 439 -10.78 -16.02 -12.56
N GLY A 440 -12.04 -15.61 -12.35
CA GLY A 440 -12.42 -14.53 -11.44
C GLY A 440 -12.01 -13.14 -11.94
N GLN A 441 -11.43 -13.03 -13.13
CA GLN A 441 -10.89 -11.79 -13.64
C GLN A 441 -12.00 -10.82 -14.03
N THR A 442 -11.90 -9.57 -13.57
CA THR A 442 -12.83 -8.50 -13.98
C THR A 442 -12.32 -7.74 -15.19
N SER A 443 -13.24 -7.29 -16.02
CA SER A 443 -12.97 -6.72 -17.33
C SER A 443 -14.11 -5.82 -17.79
N CYS A 444 -13.87 -5.01 -18.83
CA CYS A 444 -14.91 -4.19 -19.44
C CYS A 444 -15.12 -4.58 -20.91
N ALA A 445 -16.39 -4.71 -21.29
CA ALA A 445 -16.84 -4.80 -22.67
C ALA A 445 -17.57 -3.51 -23.05
N VAL A 446 -17.24 -2.97 -24.22
CA VAL A 446 -17.90 -1.80 -24.79
C VAL A 446 -18.56 -2.23 -26.08
N TYR A 447 -19.84 -1.92 -26.25
CA TYR A 447 -20.52 -2.23 -27.50
C TYR A 447 -21.49 -1.12 -27.91
N SER A 448 -21.72 -1.01 -29.20
CA SER A 448 -22.66 -0.07 -29.79
C SER A 448 -23.64 -0.77 -30.72
N HIS A 449 -24.85 -0.24 -30.79
CA HIS A 449 -25.90 -0.72 -31.70
C HIS A 449 -25.83 0.07 -33.01
N ASN A 450 -25.68 -0.63 -34.14
CA ASN A 450 -25.89 -0.03 -35.46
C ASN A 450 -27.38 -0.02 -35.84
N LYS A 451 -27.74 0.77 -36.85
CA LYS A 451 -29.12 0.92 -37.37
C LYS A 451 -29.79 -0.40 -37.77
N ASP A 452 -29.01 -1.44 -38.08
CA ASP A 452 -29.46 -2.78 -38.47
C ASP A 452 -29.52 -3.78 -37.28
N ASN A 453 -29.49 -3.29 -36.03
CA ASN A 453 -29.34 -4.10 -34.79
C ASN A 453 -28.06 -4.96 -34.75
N VAL A 454 -27.08 -4.65 -35.60
CA VAL A 454 -25.74 -5.24 -35.53
C VAL A 454 -25.02 -4.62 -34.37
N VAL A 455 -24.55 -5.45 -33.44
CA VAL A 455 -23.82 -5.01 -32.26
C VAL A 455 -22.35 -5.34 -32.45
N ASN A 456 -21.51 -4.32 -32.38
CA ASN A 456 -20.07 -4.49 -32.38
C ASN A 456 -19.58 -4.40 -30.94
N MET A 457 -19.05 -5.48 -30.40
CA MET A 457 -18.49 -5.53 -29.05
C MET A 457 -16.98 -5.61 -29.10
N SER A 458 -16.30 -4.73 -28.38
CA SER A 458 -14.86 -4.81 -28.16
C SER A 458 -14.52 -6.13 -27.48
N THR A 459 -13.44 -6.79 -27.90
CA THR A 459 -12.89 -7.89 -27.09
C THR A 459 -12.68 -7.43 -25.66
N VAL A 460 -13.09 -8.29 -24.73
CA VAL A 460 -13.06 -8.07 -23.29
C VAL A 460 -11.62 -7.75 -22.87
N ASN A 461 -11.32 -6.47 -22.69
CA ASN A 461 -9.95 -6.00 -22.42
C ASN A 461 -9.77 -5.76 -20.92
N ARG A 462 -8.56 -6.03 -20.43
CA ARG A 462 -8.13 -5.86 -19.03
C ARG A 462 -7.89 -4.39 -18.62
N HIS A 463 -8.27 -3.43 -19.45
CA HIS A 463 -7.79 -2.05 -19.34
C HIS A 463 -8.91 -1.02 -19.53
N SER A 464 -9.66 -0.76 -18.45
CA SER A 464 -10.72 0.25 -18.33
C SER A 464 -11.81 0.28 -19.41
N CYS A 465 -12.93 0.93 -19.12
CA CYS A 465 -13.98 1.15 -20.11
C CYS A 465 -13.59 2.31 -21.05
N ARG A 466 -12.68 2.06 -22.00
CA ARG A 466 -12.19 3.07 -22.94
C ARG A 466 -13.29 3.55 -23.88
N ARG A 467 -13.43 4.88 -24.01
CA ARG A 467 -14.38 5.52 -24.95
C ARG A 467 -13.90 5.49 -26.42
N THR A 468 -12.60 5.32 -26.66
CA THR A 468 -11.97 5.54 -27.99
C THR A 468 -12.04 4.34 -28.94
N LEU A 469 -12.77 3.28 -28.60
CA LEU A 469 -12.85 2.04 -29.42
C LEU A 469 -13.50 2.20 -30.80
N MET A 470 -13.91 3.41 -31.20
CA MET A 470 -14.51 3.65 -32.52
C MET A 470 -13.67 4.52 -33.48
N SER A 471 -12.42 4.90 -33.15
CA SER A 471 -11.69 5.90 -33.96
C SER A 471 -10.29 5.50 -34.47
N GLU A 472 -9.71 4.35 -34.13
CA GLU A 472 -8.36 4.01 -34.62
C GLU A 472 -8.34 2.64 -35.32
N GLN A 473 -8.00 2.70 -36.61
CA GLN A 473 -7.77 1.58 -37.54
C GLN A 473 -6.50 0.79 -37.16
N GLU A 474 -6.46 0.20 -35.97
CA GLU A 474 -5.42 -0.75 -35.60
C GLU A 474 -6.07 -2.07 -35.18
N ASN A 475 -6.11 -3.02 -36.12
CA ASN A 475 -6.28 -4.47 -35.95
C ASN A 475 -6.54 -4.96 -34.51
N LYS A 476 -7.76 -4.78 -33.99
CA LYS A 476 -8.19 -5.41 -32.73
C LYS A 476 -9.52 -6.13 -32.92
N GLN A 477 -9.57 -7.30 -32.30
CA GLN A 477 -10.63 -8.29 -32.31
C GLN A 477 -11.94 -7.66 -31.80
N TYR A 478 -12.94 -7.50 -32.67
CA TYR A 478 -14.31 -7.19 -32.28
C TYR A 478 -15.17 -8.43 -32.50
N ILE A 479 -16.14 -8.64 -31.61
CA ILE A 479 -17.19 -9.64 -31.81
C ILE A 479 -18.40 -8.90 -32.37
N THR A 480 -18.75 -9.20 -33.61
CA THR A 480 -19.96 -8.67 -34.26
C THR A 480 -21.09 -9.68 -34.08
N PHE A 481 -22.25 -9.23 -33.60
CA PHE A 481 -23.40 -10.11 -33.43
C PHE A 481 -24.74 -9.45 -33.76
N ARG A 482 -25.73 -10.27 -34.15
CA ARG A 482 -27.10 -9.83 -34.50
C ARG A 482 -28.16 -10.59 -33.71
N PRO A 483 -29.33 -9.98 -33.41
CA PRO A 483 -30.44 -10.70 -32.82
C PRO A 483 -30.79 -11.96 -33.62
N SER A 484 -30.84 -13.10 -32.95
CA SER A 484 -31.32 -14.33 -33.57
C SER A 484 -32.81 -14.13 -33.89
N GLY A 485 -33.20 -14.20 -35.16
CA GLY A 485 -34.51 -13.78 -35.71
C GLY A 485 -35.77 -14.50 -35.21
N LYS A 486 -35.82 -14.98 -33.96
CA LYS A 486 -37.04 -15.34 -33.26
C LYS A 486 -37.31 -14.30 -32.19
N THR A 487 -38.00 -13.23 -32.58
CA THR A 487 -38.70 -12.36 -31.63
C THR A 487 -39.59 -13.25 -30.76
N LEU A 488 -39.23 -13.41 -29.48
CA LEU A 488 -40.16 -13.91 -28.47
C LEU A 488 -41.23 -12.84 -28.29
N ILE A 489 -42.28 -12.92 -29.10
CA ILE A 489 -43.52 -12.21 -28.86
C ILE A 489 -44.00 -12.67 -27.49
N ARG A 490 -43.90 -11.79 -26.48
CA ARG A 490 -44.64 -11.96 -25.22
C ARG A 490 -46.12 -11.93 -25.57
N ILE A 491 -46.73 -13.10 -25.74
CA ILE A 491 -48.18 -13.24 -25.71
C ILE A 491 -48.59 -13.06 -24.24
N ASN A 492 -49.10 -11.87 -23.91
CA ASN A 492 -49.85 -11.67 -22.68
C ASN A 492 -51.15 -12.48 -22.78
N LEU A 493 -51.14 -13.71 -22.24
CA LEU A 493 -52.36 -14.47 -21.97
C LEU A 493 -53.10 -13.81 -20.81
N TYR A 494 -53.97 -12.86 -21.11
CA TYR A 494 -55.04 -12.49 -20.19
C TYR A 494 -56.00 -13.67 -20.05
N LYS A 495 -56.16 -14.15 -18.82
CA LYS A 495 -57.15 -15.15 -18.40
C LYS A 495 -58.56 -14.74 -18.86
N MET A 496 -59.14 -15.47 -19.82
CA MET A 496 -60.59 -15.57 -19.97
C MET A 496 -61.09 -16.65 -19.00
N HIS A 497 -61.81 -16.22 -17.97
CA HIS A 497 -62.66 -17.11 -17.18
C HIS A 497 -63.86 -17.51 -18.03
N ILE A 498 -63.96 -18.80 -18.39
CA ILE A 498 -65.22 -19.41 -18.83
C ILE A 498 -65.62 -20.39 -17.73
N SER A 499 -66.70 -20.04 -17.03
CA SER A 499 -67.41 -20.89 -16.09
C SER A 499 -68.12 -22.01 -16.84
N SER A 500 -67.78 -23.25 -16.53
CA SER A 500 -68.45 -24.47 -16.96
C SER A 500 -69.79 -24.65 -16.24
N PHE A 501 -70.86 -24.85 -17.01
CA PHE A 501 -72.13 -25.40 -16.54
C PHE A 501 -72.03 -26.93 -16.49
N SER A 502 -72.31 -27.50 -15.32
CA SER A 502 -73.01 -28.78 -15.14
C SER A 502 -73.60 -28.82 -13.74
#